data_AF-A0AAW1R7A0-F1
#
_entry.id   AF-A0AAW1R7A0-F1
#
_cell.length_a   1.000
_cell.length_b   1.000
_cell.length_c   1.000
_cell.angle_alpha   90.00
_cell.angle_beta   90.00
_cell.angle_gamma   90.00
#
_symmetry.space_group_name_H-M   'P 1'
#
loop_
_entity.id
_entity.type
_entity.pdbx_description
1 polymer ?
#
loop_
_entity_poly.entity_id
_entity_poly.type
_entity_poly.pdbx_seq_one_letter_code
_entity_poly.pdbx_strand_id
1 'polypeptide(L)'
;MFALSASHPAFWEEVGDPMVSSSVSLDSSAPSDTLSEEGEGPSIARLQEAVQVLIEGVGEQLGREGLRDTPKRVAKAWLDVSSGYRQDVSSVVGKAIFHEPILTQAPTGVVIVRDVEFASTSEHDLLPFYGRLHIAYIPSNGVVLGLSKVARLAKLFARRLQTQERFTRELLESFQAEVLPQGAALIVEALHLSEGPASTKRLMSACAGCFQDKRSSLMQEFLLLLRLDAPVIVDVTRHSNAGSLPAVLSLQDDQSRAIASSLGAGKLRSGAASAAVDESGLGRMQRAVEVILREIGEDPSRRELRGSARRYVQRLLRSTSGYRQQLPSAQRT
;
A
#
# COMPACT_ATOMS: atom_id res chain seq x y z
N MET A 1 10.53 -35.20 -26.00
CA MET A 1 9.12 -35.64 -26.10
C MET A 1 8.78 -36.20 -24.73
N PHE A 2 8.24 -35.47 -23.75
CA PHE A 2 7.02 -34.67 -23.71
C PHE A 2 7.17 -33.47 -22.76
N ALA A 3 6.44 -32.40 -23.08
CA ALA A 3 6.23 -31.21 -22.27
C ALA A 3 4.75 -31.14 -21.85
N LEU A 4 4.47 -30.66 -20.64
CA LEU A 4 3.14 -30.17 -20.19
C LEU A 4 3.44 -29.02 -19.21
N SER A 5 3.33 -27.76 -19.65
CA SER A 5 2.11 -26.94 -19.79
C SER A 5 1.67 -26.34 -18.45
N ALA A 6 2.10 -25.09 -18.21
CA ALA A 6 1.61 -24.21 -17.16
C ALA A 6 0.74 -23.13 -17.81
N SER A 7 -0.55 -23.17 -17.56
CA SER A 7 -1.55 -22.21 -18.02
C SER A 7 -1.50 -20.93 -17.16
N HIS A 8 -1.14 -19.81 -17.79
CA HIS A 8 -1.43 -18.45 -17.33
C HIS A 8 -2.86 -18.06 -17.75
N PRO A 9 -3.63 -17.30 -16.96
CA PRO A 9 -4.75 -16.54 -17.50
C PRO A 9 -4.30 -15.11 -17.85
N ALA A 10 -4.49 -14.77 -19.13
CA ALA A 10 -4.35 -13.42 -19.68
C ALA A 10 -5.43 -12.50 -19.11
N PHE A 11 -5.04 -11.29 -18.70
CA PHE A 11 -5.88 -10.31 -17.98
C PHE A 11 -6.25 -9.07 -18.84
N TRP A 12 -6.05 -9.11 -20.16
CA TRP A 12 -6.29 -7.95 -21.01
C TRP A 12 -6.97 -8.37 -22.32
N GLU A 13 -8.29 -8.47 -22.34
CA GLU A 13 -9.10 -8.30 -23.56
C GLU A 13 -10.59 -8.15 -23.20
N GLU A 14 -11.28 -7.32 -23.99
CA GLU A 14 -12.74 -7.05 -24.03
C GLU A 14 -13.37 -6.10 -22.99
N VAL A 15 -13.46 -4.82 -23.37
CA VAL A 15 -14.66 -4.02 -23.08
C VAL A 15 -15.12 -3.40 -24.39
N GLY A 16 -16.19 -3.95 -24.96
CA GLY A 16 -16.91 -3.39 -26.10
C GLY A 16 -17.89 -2.29 -25.66
N ASP A 17 -18.01 -1.28 -26.51
CA ASP A 17 -18.99 -0.20 -26.41
C ASP A 17 -20.44 -0.70 -26.56
N PRO A 18 -21.40 0.00 -25.93
CA PRO A 18 -22.71 0.15 -26.53
C PRO A 18 -23.03 1.64 -26.80
N MET A 19 -23.18 1.95 -28.08
CA MET A 19 -23.96 3.10 -28.55
C MET A 19 -25.42 2.98 -28.12
N VAL A 20 -25.97 4.03 -27.51
CA VAL A 20 -27.40 4.37 -27.61
C VAL A 20 -27.52 5.89 -27.74
N SER A 21 -28.12 6.31 -28.84
CA SER A 21 -28.50 7.67 -29.18
C SER A 21 -29.83 8.07 -28.54
N SER A 22 -29.91 9.25 -27.94
CA SER A 22 -31.15 10.03 -27.90
C SER A 22 -30.85 11.52 -27.72
N SER A 23 -31.20 12.29 -28.74
CA SER A 23 -31.14 13.74 -28.84
C SER A 23 -32.20 14.43 -27.97
N VAL A 24 -31.80 15.39 -27.14
CA VAL A 24 -32.70 16.43 -26.60
C VAL A 24 -31.97 17.78 -26.65
N SER A 25 -32.68 18.77 -27.16
CA SER A 25 -32.25 20.08 -27.63
C SER A 25 -31.84 21.06 -26.51
N LEU A 26 -30.95 21.98 -26.88
CA LEU A 26 -30.48 23.12 -26.10
C LEU A 26 -31.62 24.09 -25.72
N ASP A 27 -31.57 24.60 -24.49
CA ASP A 27 -32.06 25.94 -24.19
C ASP A 27 -30.99 26.71 -23.39
N SER A 28 -30.85 27.97 -23.72
CA SER A 28 -29.76 28.88 -23.39
C SER A 28 -30.20 29.91 -22.36
N SER A 29 -29.61 29.88 -21.17
CA SER A 29 -29.52 31.07 -20.30
C SER A 29 -28.56 30.86 -19.13
N ALA A 30 -27.41 31.53 -19.18
CA ALA A 30 -26.66 31.99 -18.01
C ALA A 30 -27.08 33.46 -17.73
N PRO A 31 -26.77 34.10 -16.58
CA PRO A 31 -25.76 33.71 -15.58
C PRO A 31 -26.18 33.93 -14.10
N SER A 32 -25.44 33.32 -13.18
CA SER A 32 -25.10 33.98 -11.90
C SER A 32 -23.95 33.24 -11.22
N ASP A 33 -22.88 34.00 -10.97
CA ASP A 33 -21.70 33.61 -10.24
C ASP A 33 -22.02 33.06 -8.85
N THR A 34 -21.81 31.77 -8.68
CA THR A 34 -21.43 31.18 -7.40
C THR A 34 -20.22 30.31 -7.69
N LEU A 35 -19.03 30.82 -7.37
CA LEU A 35 -17.79 30.04 -7.35
C LEU A 35 -17.91 28.99 -6.23
N SER A 36 -18.50 27.86 -6.59
CA SER A 36 -18.34 26.62 -5.85
C SER A 36 -16.90 26.16 -6.10
N GLU A 37 -16.04 26.23 -5.10
CA GLU A 37 -14.82 25.41 -5.08
C GLU A 37 -15.25 23.95 -4.93
N GLU A 38 -15.70 23.34 -6.03
CA GLU A 38 -15.87 21.89 -6.11
C GLU A 38 -14.49 21.28 -6.30
N GLY A 39 -14.10 20.39 -5.38
CA GLY A 39 -12.80 19.73 -5.36
C GLY A 39 -12.52 19.02 -6.69
N GLU A 40 -11.65 19.62 -7.50
CA GLU A 40 -11.21 19.09 -8.77
C GLU A 40 -10.48 17.76 -8.52
N GLY A 41 -10.96 16.67 -9.13
CA GLY A 41 -10.35 15.35 -9.00
C GLY A 41 -8.89 15.31 -9.49
N PRO A 42 -8.20 14.17 -9.34
CA PRO A 42 -6.80 14.04 -9.73
C PRO A 42 -6.51 14.48 -11.17
N SER A 43 -5.52 15.35 -11.35
CA SER A 43 -5.06 15.81 -12.67
C SER A 43 -4.01 14.87 -13.24
N ILE A 44 -4.40 14.08 -14.24
CA ILE A 44 -3.49 13.22 -15.02
C ILE A 44 -2.38 14.03 -15.69
N ALA A 45 -2.64 15.29 -16.07
CA ALA A 45 -1.64 16.16 -16.69
C ALA A 45 -0.53 16.53 -15.68
N ARG A 46 -0.89 17.00 -14.49
CA ARG A 46 0.08 17.35 -13.44
C ARG A 46 0.91 16.15 -12.98
N LEU A 47 0.28 14.97 -12.90
CA LEU A 47 1.00 13.72 -12.61
C LEU A 47 2.03 13.38 -13.68
N GLN A 48 1.69 13.55 -14.96
CA GLN A 48 2.63 13.32 -16.06
C GLN A 48 3.81 14.28 -16.00
N GLU A 49 3.56 15.57 -15.79
CA GLU A 49 4.61 16.60 -15.65
C GLU A 49 5.55 16.26 -14.49
N ALA A 50 5.00 15.87 -13.34
CA ALA A 50 5.80 15.45 -12.20
C ALA A 50 6.68 14.22 -12.53
N VAL A 51 6.13 13.23 -13.24
CA VAL A 51 6.90 12.05 -13.65
C VAL A 51 7.98 12.41 -14.66
N GLN A 52 7.73 13.34 -15.59
CA GLN A 52 8.74 13.84 -16.54
C GLN A 52 9.93 14.44 -15.80
N VAL A 53 9.68 15.29 -14.79
CA VAL A 53 10.73 15.88 -13.93
C VAL A 53 11.55 14.79 -13.23
N LEU A 54 10.93 13.70 -12.80
CA LEU A 54 11.64 12.58 -12.17
C LEU A 54 12.52 11.81 -13.16
N ILE A 55 12.02 11.55 -14.37
CA ILE A 55 12.77 10.85 -15.43
C ILE A 55 13.99 11.67 -15.86
N GLU A 56 13.80 12.96 -16.12
CA GLU A 56 14.92 13.85 -16.46
C GLU A 56 15.91 13.99 -15.29
N GLY A 57 15.41 14.06 -14.06
CA GLY A 57 16.23 14.19 -12.85
C GLY A 57 17.18 13.02 -12.61
N VAL A 58 16.82 11.81 -13.02
CA VAL A 58 17.72 10.64 -12.99
C VAL A 58 18.72 10.59 -14.14
N GLY A 59 18.59 11.49 -15.13
CA GLY A 59 19.46 11.57 -16.30
C GLY A 59 18.97 10.78 -17.51
N GLU A 60 17.70 10.36 -17.53
CA GLU A 60 17.08 9.69 -18.68
C GLU A 60 16.50 10.70 -19.68
N GLN A 61 16.31 10.25 -20.92
CA GLN A 61 15.80 11.08 -22.02
C GLN A 61 14.34 10.71 -22.36
N LEU A 62 13.41 11.65 -22.20
CA LEU A 62 11.98 11.43 -22.50
C LEU A 62 11.71 11.04 -23.96
N GLY A 63 12.57 11.46 -24.90
CA GLY A 63 12.45 11.14 -26.32
C GLY A 63 12.72 9.67 -26.68
N ARG A 64 13.32 8.89 -25.76
CA ARG A 64 13.60 7.46 -25.94
C ARG A 64 12.30 6.70 -26.18
N GLU A 65 12.26 5.84 -27.19
CA GLU A 65 11.04 5.13 -27.62
C GLU A 65 10.28 4.49 -26.45
N GLY A 66 10.99 3.79 -25.55
CA GLY A 66 10.38 3.15 -24.37
C GLY A 66 9.86 4.12 -23.29
N LEU A 67 10.27 5.39 -23.31
CA LEU A 67 9.94 6.40 -22.29
C LEU A 67 8.87 7.41 -22.71
N ARG A 68 8.56 7.53 -24.01
CA ARG A 68 7.59 8.52 -24.53
C ARG A 68 6.26 8.48 -23.80
N ASP A 69 5.70 7.28 -23.60
CA ASP A 69 4.44 7.06 -22.90
C ASP A 69 4.60 6.72 -21.41
N THR A 70 5.84 6.63 -20.90
CA THR A 70 6.09 6.30 -19.48
C THR A 70 5.42 7.28 -18.52
N PRO A 71 5.48 8.61 -18.71
CA PRO A 71 4.77 9.55 -17.84
C PRO A 71 3.28 9.23 -17.71
N LYS A 72 2.61 8.94 -18.83
CA LYS A 72 1.19 8.60 -18.87
C LYS A 72 0.91 7.27 -18.15
N ARG A 73 1.72 6.25 -18.39
CA ARG A 73 1.58 4.94 -17.73
C ARG A 73 1.78 5.03 -16.21
N VAL A 74 2.80 5.77 -15.78
CA VAL A 74 3.10 5.97 -14.35
C VAL A 74 2.02 6.82 -13.67
N ALA A 75 1.51 7.86 -14.32
CA ALA A 75 0.39 8.65 -13.81
C ALA A 75 -0.86 7.76 -13.58
N LYS A 76 -1.21 6.92 -14.56
CA LYS A 76 -2.32 5.95 -14.41
C LYS A 76 -2.06 4.95 -13.28
N ALA A 77 -0.83 4.45 -13.15
CA ALA A 77 -0.45 3.55 -12.07
C ALA A 77 -0.63 4.22 -10.70
N TRP A 78 -0.21 5.48 -10.54
CA TRP A 78 -0.42 6.24 -9.30
C TRP A 78 -1.90 6.39 -8.94
N LEU A 79 -2.76 6.62 -9.93
CA LEU A 79 -4.21 6.70 -9.71
C LEU A 79 -4.83 5.34 -9.36
N ASP A 80 -4.34 4.24 -9.93
CA ASP A 80 -4.81 2.89 -9.62
C ASP A 80 -4.37 2.43 -8.22
N VAL A 81 -3.12 2.67 -7.82
CA VAL A 81 -2.64 2.29 -6.47
C VAL A 81 -3.19 3.18 -5.36
N SER A 82 -3.81 4.31 -5.71
CA SER A 82 -4.46 5.26 -4.78
C SER A 82 -5.98 5.28 -4.90
N SER A 83 -6.59 4.36 -5.64
CA SER A 83 -8.03 4.36 -5.90
C SER A 83 -8.88 4.27 -4.63
N GLY A 84 -8.32 3.70 -3.55
CA GLY A 84 -8.99 3.49 -2.27
C GLY A 84 -9.29 4.77 -1.49
N TYR A 85 -8.68 5.91 -1.83
CA TYR A 85 -9.07 7.21 -1.24
C TYR A 85 -10.41 7.72 -1.77
N ARG A 86 -10.80 7.27 -2.96
CA ARG A 86 -12.00 7.71 -3.69
C ARG A 86 -13.15 6.69 -3.62
N GLN A 87 -13.05 5.74 -2.69
CA GLN A 87 -14.03 4.69 -2.50
C GLN A 87 -14.60 4.76 -1.09
N ASP A 88 -15.91 4.56 -0.99
CA ASP A 88 -16.62 4.49 0.27
C ASP A 88 -16.72 3.05 0.78
N VAL A 89 -16.51 2.85 2.07
CA VAL A 89 -16.50 1.52 2.71
C VAL A 89 -17.87 0.85 2.59
N SER A 90 -18.95 1.58 2.87
CA SER A 90 -20.32 1.05 2.85
C SER A 90 -20.71 0.60 1.44
N SER A 91 -20.25 1.32 0.40
CA SER A 91 -20.48 0.95 -1.00
C SER A 91 -19.80 -0.37 -1.38
N VAL A 92 -18.63 -0.66 -0.79
CA VAL A 92 -17.87 -1.88 -1.04
C VAL A 92 -18.51 -3.08 -0.35
N VAL A 93 -18.86 -2.95 0.92
CA VAL A 93 -19.52 -4.00 1.70
C VAL A 93 -20.92 -4.28 1.14
N GLY A 94 -21.73 -3.23 0.95
CA GLY A 94 -23.08 -3.31 0.40
C GLY A 94 -23.99 -4.23 1.21
N LYS A 95 -24.99 -4.84 0.55
CA LYS A 95 -26.01 -5.69 1.20
C LYS A 95 -25.64 -7.19 1.29
N ALA A 96 -24.38 -7.56 1.05
CA ALA A 96 -23.96 -8.97 0.97
C ALA A 96 -23.72 -9.57 2.37
N ILE A 97 -24.75 -9.46 3.18
CA ILE A 97 -24.84 -9.90 4.57
C ILE A 97 -25.87 -11.04 4.57
N PHE A 98 -25.41 -12.24 4.88
CA PHE A 98 -26.22 -13.46 4.84
C PHE A 98 -26.52 -13.94 6.25
N HIS A 99 -27.71 -14.52 6.45
CA HIS A 99 -28.03 -15.18 7.71
C HIS A 99 -27.81 -16.68 7.56
N GLU A 100 -26.89 -17.22 8.36
CA GLU A 100 -26.47 -18.62 8.33
C GLU A 100 -26.80 -19.27 9.69
N PRO A 101 -28.00 -19.87 9.84
CA PRO A 101 -28.50 -20.36 11.12
C PRO A 101 -27.64 -21.44 11.75
N ILE A 102 -26.88 -22.20 10.96
CA ILE A 102 -26.03 -23.27 11.50
C ILE A 102 -24.91 -22.71 12.39
N LEU A 103 -24.49 -21.46 12.17
CA LEU A 103 -23.45 -20.81 12.95
C LEU A 103 -23.92 -20.34 14.32
N THR A 104 -25.23 -20.16 14.54
CA THR A 104 -25.77 -19.87 15.88
C THR A 104 -25.91 -21.13 16.75
N GLN A 105 -25.82 -22.31 16.14
CA GLN A 105 -25.94 -23.61 16.82
C GLN A 105 -24.58 -24.33 16.97
N ALA A 106 -23.53 -23.83 16.33
CA ALA A 106 -22.20 -24.44 16.36
C ALA A 106 -21.47 -24.15 17.70
N PRO A 107 -20.63 -25.08 18.21
CA PRO A 107 -19.96 -24.94 19.50
C PRO A 107 -19.05 -23.70 19.63
N THR A 108 -18.38 -23.29 18.53
CA THR A 108 -17.53 -22.09 18.49
C THR A 108 -18.08 -21.00 17.58
N GLY A 109 -18.78 -21.38 16.49
CA GLY A 109 -19.40 -20.44 15.55
C GLY A 109 -18.42 -19.51 14.82
N VAL A 110 -17.11 -19.79 14.83
CA VAL A 110 -16.09 -18.93 14.25
C VAL A 110 -16.06 -19.02 12.73
N VAL A 111 -16.00 -17.88 12.05
CA VAL A 111 -15.78 -17.78 10.61
C VAL A 111 -14.35 -17.34 10.36
N ILE A 112 -13.62 -18.09 9.53
CA ILE A 112 -12.22 -17.80 9.20
C ILE A 112 -12.09 -17.61 7.69
N VAL A 113 -11.53 -16.48 7.29
CA VAL A 113 -11.17 -16.14 5.91
C VAL A 113 -9.65 -15.95 5.88
N ARG A 114 -8.95 -16.86 5.22
CA ARG A 114 -7.48 -16.88 5.14
C ARG A 114 -6.98 -16.63 3.73
N ASP A 115 -5.70 -16.26 3.64
CA ASP A 115 -4.96 -16.08 2.40
C ASP A 115 -5.57 -15.01 1.47
N VAL A 116 -6.11 -13.93 2.03
CA VAL A 116 -6.58 -12.78 1.26
C VAL A 116 -5.38 -11.96 0.79
N GLU A 117 -5.03 -12.09 -0.48
CA GLU A 117 -3.89 -11.38 -1.05
C GLU A 117 -4.14 -9.88 -1.16
N PHE A 118 -3.12 -9.08 -0.84
CA PHE A 118 -3.15 -7.64 -1.03
C PHE A 118 -1.77 -7.10 -1.44
N ALA A 119 -1.79 -5.94 -2.08
CA ALA A 119 -0.61 -5.14 -2.36
C ALA A 119 -0.94 -3.67 -2.10
N SER A 120 -0.02 -2.97 -1.45
CA SER A 120 -0.15 -1.58 -1.02
C SER A 120 1.17 -0.85 -1.21
N THR A 121 1.16 0.47 -1.09
CA THR A 121 2.35 1.30 -1.21
C THR A 121 2.73 1.88 0.16
N SER A 122 4.00 1.74 0.56
CA SER A 122 4.51 2.28 1.82
C SER A 122 4.53 3.81 1.78
N GLU A 123 3.99 4.46 2.79
CA GLU A 123 4.01 5.93 2.89
C GLU A 123 5.40 6.51 3.22
N HIS A 124 6.28 5.73 3.86
CA HIS A 124 7.62 6.19 4.22
C HIS A 124 8.56 6.28 3.01
N ASP A 125 8.34 5.34 2.08
CA ASP A 125 9.31 4.97 1.07
C ASP A 125 8.76 5.00 -0.35
N LEU A 126 7.43 5.07 -0.50
CA LEU A 126 6.73 4.98 -1.77
C LEU A 126 7.09 3.72 -2.57
N LEU A 127 7.43 2.65 -1.85
CA LEU A 127 7.72 1.32 -2.40
C LEU A 127 6.57 0.35 -2.09
N PRO A 128 6.32 -0.64 -2.95
CA PRO A 128 5.29 -1.64 -2.68
C PRO A 128 5.61 -2.51 -1.45
N PHE A 129 4.55 -2.88 -0.73
CA PHE A 129 4.55 -4.04 0.16
C PHE A 129 3.31 -4.88 -0.14
N TYR A 130 3.45 -6.19 -0.04
CA TYR A 130 2.39 -7.13 -0.41
C TYR A 130 2.44 -8.37 0.46
N GLY A 131 1.33 -9.06 0.55
CA GLY A 131 1.25 -10.29 1.33
C GLY A 131 -0.18 -10.76 1.51
N ARG A 132 -0.47 -11.32 2.68
CA ARG A 132 -1.74 -11.98 2.96
C ARG A 132 -2.36 -11.45 4.24
N LEU A 133 -3.67 -11.28 4.17
CA LEU A 133 -4.55 -10.97 5.28
C LEU A 133 -5.34 -12.23 5.64
N HIS A 134 -5.44 -12.46 6.93
CA HIS A 134 -6.24 -13.51 7.54
C HIS A 134 -7.19 -12.87 8.54
N ILE A 135 -8.47 -13.22 8.49
CA ILE A 135 -9.50 -12.70 9.39
C ILE A 135 -10.22 -13.88 10.04
N ALA A 136 -10.37 -13.83 11.36
CA ALA A 136 -11.31 -14.64 12.11
C ALA A 136 -12.33 -13.74 12.78
N TYR A 137 -13.61 -14.11 12.78
CA TYR A 137 -14.63 -13.36 13.51
C TYR A 137 -15.76 -14.28 13.98
N ILE A 138 -16.48 -13.84 15.02
CA ILE A 138 -17.70 -14.50 15.49
C ILE A 138 -18.90 -13.66 15.04
N PRO A 139 -19.74 -14.18 14.12
CA PRO A 139 -21.00 -13.57 13.73
C PRO A 139 -21.90 -13.21 14.91
N SER A 140 -22.54 -12.05 14.85
CA SER A 140 -23.69 -11.74 15.71
C SER A 140 -24.95 -12.27 15.03
N ASN A 141 -25.76 -13.07 15.73
CA ASN A 141 -27.03 -13.60 15.22
C ASN A 141 -26.92 -14.34 13.86
N GLY A 142 -25.84 -15.08 13.63
CA GLY A 142 -25.65 -15.84 12.39
C GLY A 142 -25.38 -14.98 11.16
N VAL A 143 -25.08 -13.69 11.34
CA VAL A 143 -24.82 -12.76 10.25
C VAL A 143 -23.40 -12.90 9.69
N VAL A 144 -23.28 -13.36 8.45
CA VAL A 144 -22.02 -13.67 7.76
C VAL A 144 -21.78 -12.69 6.61
N LEU A 145 -20.55 -12.17 6.53
CA LEU A 145 -20.10 -11.37 5.40
C LEU A 145 -19.64 -12.30 4.25
N GLY A 146 -20.10 -12.04 3.03
CA GLY A 146 -19.64 -12.80 1.86
C GLY A 146 -18.12 -12.71 1.66
N LEU A 147 -17.46 -13.84 1.37
CA LEU A 147 -15.99 -13.94 1.25
C LEU A 147 -15.39 -12.88 0.29
N SER A 148 -16.06 -12.62 -0.83
CA SER A 148 -15.60 -11.62 -1.82
C SER A 148 -15.59 -10.20 -1.27
N LYS A 149 -16.37 -9.89 -0.22
CA LYS A 149 -16.42 -8.57 0.42
C LYS A 149 -15.23 -8.33 1.34
N VAL A 150 -14.75 -9.36 2.03
CA VAL A 150 -13.50 -9.28 2.80
C VAL A 150 -12.34 -8.87 1.89
N ALA A 151 -12.20 -9.54 0.74
CA ALA A 151 -11.16 -9.20 -0.24
C ALA A 151 -11.32 -7.78 -0.80
N ARG A 152 -12.55 -7.33 -1.06
CA ARG A 152 -12.79 -5.96 -1.55
C ARG A 152 -12.51 -4.90 -0.48
N LEU A 153 -12.84 -5.17 0.79
CA LEU A 153 -12.53 -4.30 1.92
C LEU A 153 -11.00 -4.16 2.08
N ALA A 154 -10.29 -5.28 2.03
CA ALA A 154 -8.83 -5.30 2.04
C ALA A 154 -8.25 -4.50 0.87
N LYS A 155 -8.78 -4.68 -0.35
CA LYS A 155 -8.36 -3.92 -1.54
C LYS A 155 -8.59 -2.42 -1.37
N LEU A 156 -9.73 -1.99 -0.82
CA LEU A 156 -10.02 -0.57 -0.59
C LEU A 156 -8.94 0.08 0.27
N PHE A 157 -8.56 -0.53 1.40
CA PHE A 157 -7.52 0.03 2.27
C PHE A 157 -6.10 -0.12 1.70
N ALA A 158 -5.84 -1.19 0.96
CA ALA A 158 -4.54 -1.44 0.33
C ALA A 158 -4.27 -0.51 -0.86
N ARG A 159 -5.32 0.04 -1.50
CA ARG A 159 -5.19 1.04 -2.56
C ARG A 159 -5.03 2.46 -2.03
N ARG A 160 -4.12 2.60 -1.05
CA ARG A 160 -3.71 3.84 -0.39
C ARG A 160 -2.21 3.78 -0.08
N LEU A 161 -1.60 4.93 0.21
CA LEU A 161 -0.34 4.97 0.93
C LEU A 161 -0.57 4.55 2.38
N GLN A 162 0.16 3.53 2.83
CA GLN A 162 -0.10 2.86 4.09
C GLN A 162 1.18 2.56 4.86
N THR A 163 1.02 2.41 6.18
CA THR A 163 1.86 1.52 6.97
C THR A 163 1.09 0.21 7.21
N GLN A 164 1.81 -0.89 7.48
CA GLN A 164 1.12 -2.17 7.74
C GLN A 164 0.26 -2.09 9.02
N GLU A 165 0.72 -1.31 9.99
CA GLU A 165 0.06 -1.01 11.25
C GLU A 165 -1.27 -0.28 11.02
N ARG A 166 -1.24 0.80 10.21
CA ARG A 166 -2.43 1.58 9.84
C ARG A 166 -3.41 0.73 9.05
N PHE A 167 -2.92 0.03 8.02
CA PHE A 167 -3.73 -0.88 7.21
C PHE A 167 -4.47 -1.93 8.06
N THR A 168 -3.75 -2.61 8.95
CA THR A 168 -4.34 -3.67 9.80
C THR A 168 -5.41 -3.10 10.73
N ARG A 169 -5.16 -1.94 11.34
CA ARG A 169 -6.10 -1.27 12.25
C ARG A 169 -7.35 -0.76 11.52
N GLU A 170 -7.18 0.00 10.44
CA GLU A 170 -8.30 0.56 9.66
C GLU A 170 -9.24 -0.53 9.15
N LEU A 171 -8.66 -1.66 8.74
CA LEU A 171 -9.43 -2.82 8.29
C LEU A 171 -10.22 -3.45 9.43
N LEU A 172 -9.63 -3.65 10.62
CA LEU A 172 -10.34 -4.18 11.79
C LEU A 172 -11.46 -3.25 12.25
N GLU A 173 -11.20 -1.94 12.33
CA GLU A 173 -12.17 -0.92 12.76
C GLU A 173 -13.36 -0.88 11.78
N SER A 174 -13.08 -0.86 10.48
CA SER A 174 -14.12 -0.85 9.44
C SER A 174 -14.89 -2.16 9.40
N PHE A 175 -14.20 -3.30 9.55
CA PHE A 175 -14.86 -4.60 9.62
C PHE A 175 -15.81 -4.68 10.81
N GLN A 176 -15.42 -4.17 11.97
CA GLN A 176 -16.31 -4.10 13.14
C GLN A 176 -17.51 -3.19 12.90
N ALA A 177 -17.31 -2.02 12.31
CA ALA A 177 -18.39 -1.06 12.06
C ALA A 177 -19.44 -1.61 11.08
N GLU A 178 -19.01 -2.34 10.05
CA GLU A 178 -19.89 -2.82 8.97
C GLU A 178 -20.53 -4.17 9.26
N VAL A 179 -19.79 -5.09 9.92
CA VAL A 179 -20.25 -6.47 10.17
C VAL A 179 -20.84 -6.65 11.56
N LEU A 180 -20.48 -5.78 12.52
CA LEU A 180 -20.89 -5.83 13.92
C LEU A 180 -20.73 -7.24 14.56
N PRO A 181 -19.57 -7.89 14.42
CA PRO A 181 -19.33 -9.20 15.01
C PRO A 181 -19.22 -9.11 16.53
N GLN A 182 -19.39 -10.23 17.23
CA GLN A 182 -19.11 -10.32 18.67
C GLN A 182 -17.62 -10.08 18.98
N GLY A 183 -16.76 -10.35 18.00
CA GLY A 183 -15.36 -10.00 17.98
C GLY A 183 -14.70 -10.45 16.69
N ALA A 184 -13.53 -9.88 16.39
CA ALA A 184 -12.74 -10.21 15.22
C ALA A 184 -11.24 -10.15 15.53
N ALA A 185 -10.46 -10.98 14.85
CA ALA A 185 -9.00 -10.96 14.85
C ALA A 185 -8.49 -10.93 13.41
N LEU A 186 -7.55 -10.03 13.14
CA LEU A 186 -6.86 -9.90 11.87
C LEU A 186 -5.40 -10.26 12.08
N ILE A 187 -4.84 -10.98 11.12
CA ILE A 187 -3.41 -11.22 11.02
C ILE A 187 -2.96 -10.88 9.59
N VAL A 188 -1.99 -9.97 9.48
CA VAL A 188 -1.46 -9.48 8.23
C VAL A 188 0.01 -9.85 8.15
N GLU A 189 0.37 -10.70 7.20
CA GLU A 189 1.76 -10.96 6.83
C GLU A 189 2.10 -10.17 5.57
N ALA A 190 3.21 -9.43 5.59
CA ALA A 190 3.61 -8.64 4.43
C ALA A 190 5.12 -8.65 4.23
N LEU A 191 5.53 -8.71 2.97
CA LEU A 191 6.88 -8.48 2.51
C LEU A 191 7.01 -7.00 2.11
N HIS A 192 7.93 -6.29 2.76
CA HIS A 192 8.23 -4.90 2.44
C HIS A 192 9.43 -4.85 1.50
N LEU A 193 9.23 -4.30 0.30
CA LEU A 193 10.34 -4.09 -0.63
C LEU A 193 11.25 -2.99 -0.09
N SER A 194 12.56 -3.23 -0.14
CA SER A 194 13.59 -2.29 0.26
C SER A 194 14.63 -2.16 -0.84
N GLU A 195 15.45 -1.11 -0.81
CA GLU A 195 16.61 -0.97 -1.72
C GLU A 195 17.75 -1.92 -1.37
N GLY A 196 17.68 -2.61 -0.23
CA GLY A 196 18.72 -3.49 0.29
C GLY A 196 18.54 -4.94 -0.16
N PRO A 197 19.55 -5.79 0.14
CA PRO A 197 19.55 -7.20 -0.26
C PRO A 197 18.46 -8.04 0.43
N ALA A 198 17.78 -7.50 1.44
CA ALA A 198 16.75 -8.19 2.19
C ALA A 198 15.44 -7.38 2.21
N SER A 199 14.42 -7.96 1.59
CA SER A 199 13.02 -7.62 1.89
C SER A 199 12.66 -8.16 3.27
N THR A 200 11.99 -7.36 4.08
CA THR A 200 11.61 -7.77 5.45
C THR A 200 10.18 -8.30 5.46
N LYS A 201 10.00 -9.56 5.89
CA LYS A 201 8.67 -10.11 6.19
C LYS A 201 8.26 -9.67 7.60
N ARG A 202 7.08 -9.06 7.73
CA ARG A 202 6.51 -8.60 9.00
C ARG A 202 5.13 -9.19 9.21
N LEU A 203 4.83 -9.57 10.45
CA LEU A 203 3.53 -10.09 10.86
C LEU A 203 2.90 -9.10 11.85
N MET A 204 1.68 -8.66 11.55
CA MET A 204 0.89 -7.73 12.36
C MET A 204 -0.41 -8.41 12.78
N SER A 205 -0.84 -8.21 14.03
CA SER A 205 -2.14 -8.67 14.50
C SER A 205 -2.97 -7.53 15.07
N ALA A 206 -4.29 -7.56 14.87
CA ALA A 206 -5.22 -6.65 15.53
C ALA A 206 -6.47 -7.44 15.95
N CYS A 207 -6.93 -7.24 17.20
CA CYS A 207 -8.04 -7.99 17.75
C CYS A 207 -9.10 -7.08 18.37
N ALA A 208 -10.35 -7.55 18.41
CA ALA A 208 -11.45 -6.86 19.06
C ALA A 208 -12.53 -7.82 19.59
N GLY A 209 -13.36 -7.32 20.50
CA GLY A 209 -14.42 -8.10 21.15
C GLY A 209 -13.88 -9.36 21.83
N CYS A 210 -14.52 -10.50 21.56
CA CYS A 210 -14.14 -11.81 22.10
C CYS A 210 -12.71 -12.28 21.79
N PHE A 211 -12.01 -11.65 20.82
CA PHE A 211 -10.61 -11.96 20.50
C PHE A 211 -9.58 -11.10 21.25
N GLN A 212 -9.99 -10.15 22.10
CA GLN A 212 -9.04 -9.30 22.85
C GLN A 212 -8.21 -10.08 23.88
N ASP A 213 -8.79 -11.15 24.46
CA ASP A 213 -8.00 -12.05 25.31
C ASP A 213 -7.16 -12.99 24.45
N LYS A 214 -5.85 -12.72 24.40
CA LYS A 214 -4.88 -13.56 23.67
C LYS A 214 -4.78 -14.99 24.22
N ARG A 215 -5.20 -15.22 25.46
CA ARG A 215 -5.23 -16.56 26.07
C ARG A 215 -6.53 -17.31 25.77
N SER A 216 -7.49 -16.66 25.10
CA SER A 216 -8.72 -17.33 24.68
C SER A 216 -8.39 -18.51 23.76
N SER A 217 -9.17 -19.58 23.90
CA SER A 217 -9.09 -20.75 23.03
C SER A 217 -9.32 -20.38 21.56
N LEU A 218 -10.16 -19.38 21.30
CA LEU A 218 -10.48 -18.86 19.97
C LEU A 218 -9.26 -18.27 19.26
N MET A 219 -8.46 -17.43 19.94
CA MET A 219 -7.25 -16.86 19.35
C MET A 219 -6.19 -17.95 19.10
N GLN A 220 -6.07 -18.92 20.00
CA GLN A 220 -5.15 -20.04 19.83
C GLN A 220 -5.54 -20.94 18.66
N GLU A 221 -6.82 -21.28 18.53
CA GLU A 221 -7.35 -22.06 17.41
C GLU A 221 -7.10 -21.33 16.08
N PHE A 222 -7.36 -20.01 16.04
CA PHE A 222 -7.09 -19.20 14.86
C PHE A 222 -5.60 -19.26 14.46
N LEU A 223 -4.69 -19.02 15.40
CA LEU A 223 -3.24 -19.08 15.14
C LEU A 223 -2.78 -20.46 14.66
N LEU A 224 -3.30 -21.53 15.26
CA LEU A 224 -2.97 -22.92 14.87
C LEU A 224 -3.41 -23.25 13.44
N LEU A 225 -4.58 -22.75 13.02
CA LEU A 225 -5.10 -22.97 11.68
C LEU A 225 -4.30 -22.24 10.58
N LEU A 226 -3.64 -21.13 10.92
CA LEU A 226 -2.86 -20.36 9.95
C LEU A 226 -1.50 -20.98 9.61
N ARG A 227 -0.91 -21.77 10.51
CA ARG A 227 0.40 -22.43 10.31
C ARG A 227 1.48 -21.46 9.80
N LEU A 228 1.59 -20.29 10.44
CA LEU A 228 2.50 -19.24 9.99
C LEU A 228 3.95 -19.57 10.36
N ASP A 229 4.85 -19.46 9.40
CA ASP A 229 6.29 -19.73 9.57
C ASP A 229 7.09 -18.55 10.19
N ALA A 230 6.45 -17.64 10.96
CA ALA A 230 7.05 -16.35 11.33
C ALA A 230 7.24 -16.15 12.86
N PRO A 231 8.43 -15.72 13.33
CA PRO A 231 8.74 -15.65 14.77
C PRO A 231 8.31 -14.35 15.48
N VAL A 232 7.90 -13.27 14.79
CA VAL A 232 7.60 -11.97 15.42
C VAL A 232 6.22 -11.44 15.02
N ILE A 233 5.27 -11.46 15.96
CA ILE A 233 3.94 -10.85 15.83
C ILE A 233 3.96 -9.49 16.51
N VAL A 234 3.68 -8.42 15.77
CA VAL A 234 3.46 -7.08 16.33
C VAL A 234 1.97 -6.85 16.50
N ASP A 235 1.54 -6.60 17.74
CA ASP A 235 0.12 -6.37 18.05
C ASP A 235 -0.21 -4.87 18.07
N VAL A 236 -1.17 -4.47 17.24
CA VAL A 236 -1.61 -3.07 17.08
C VAL A 236 -2.96 -2.76 17.74
N THR A 237 -3.50 -3.68 18.55
CA THR A 237 -4.85 -3.61 19.12
C THR A 237 -5.13 -2.35 19.99
N ARG A 238 -4.12 -1.67 20.56
CA ARG A 238 -4.31 -0.42 21.32
C ARG A 238 -3.11 0.55 21.27
N HIS A 239 -3.29 1.71 20.61
CA HIS A 239 -2.54 2.95 20.87
C HIS A 239 -3.51 4.13 20.95
N SER A 240 -4.26 4.21 22.04
CA SER A 240 -4.94 5.43 22.47
C SER A 240 -4.35 5.84 23.82
N ASN A 241 -3.58 6.93 23.80
CA ASN A 241 -2.87 7.67 24.87
C ASN A 241 -1.44 7.26 25.27
N ALA A 242 -0.56 8.26 25.11
CA ALA A 242 0.72 8.52 25.77
C ALA A 242 1.87 7.51 25.60
N GLY A 243 2.79 7.85 24.70
CA GLY A 243 4.22 7.86 25.01
C GLY A 243 4.85 6.59 25.61
N SER A 244 4.63 5.42 25.05
CA SER A 244 5.58 4.32 25.14
C SER A 244 5.33 3.31 24.02
N LEU A 245 6.41 2.88 23.35
CA LEU A 245 6.39 1.75 22.44
C LEU A 245 5.94 0.51 23.22
N PRO A 246 5.08 -0.36 22.65
CA PRO A 246 4.58 -1.52 23.37
C PRO A 246 5.73 -2.49 23.65
N ALA A 247 5.63 -3.20 24.77
CA ALA A 247 6.61 -4.17 25.24
C ALA A 247 6.96 -5.17 24.13
N VAL A 248 8.15 -4.94 23.55
CA VAL A 248 8.89 -5.90 22.76
C VAL A 248 9.08 -7.12 23.66
N LEU A 249 8.67 -8.30 23.21
CA LEU A 249 9.26 -9.54 23.69
C LEU A 249 10.72 -9.52 23.22
N SER A 250 11.57 -8.79 23.96
CA SER A 250 12.98 -8.64 23.70
C SER A 250 13.67 -9.96 24.02
N LEU A 251 13.69 -10.85 23.04
CA LEU A 251 14.76 -11.81 22.90
C LEU A 251 15.45 -11.49 21.58
N GLN A 252 16.69 -11.01 21.70
CA GLN A 252 17.72 -10.82 20.67
C GLN A 252 17.91 -9.40 20.12
N ASP A 253 18.55 -8.55 20.94
CA ASP A 253 19.37 -7.41 20.47
C ASP A 253 20.86 -7.77 20.30
N ASP A 254 21.27 -9.01 20.57
CA ASP A 254 22.71 -9.36 20.63
C ASP A 254 23.29 -10.03 19.37
N GLN A 255 22.49 -10.57 18.44
CA GLN A 255 23.05 -11.28 17.27
C GLN A 255 23.28 -10.39 16.04
N SER A 256 22.59 -9.25 15.93
CA SER A 256 22.78 -8.31 14.82
C SER A 256 24.09 -7.51 14.92
N ARG A 257 24.62 -7.33 16.14
CA ARG A 257 25.91 -6.67 16.37
C ARG A 257 27.11 -7.58 16.12
N ALA A 258 26.96 -8.90 16.30
CA ALA A 258 28.04 -9.87 16.11
C ALA A 258 28.37 -10.16 14.63
N ILE A 259 27.41 -9.97 13.72
CA ILE A 259 27.65 -10.12 12.27
C ILE A 259 28.32 -8.86 11.70
N ALA A 260 28.01 -7.68 12.24
CA ALA A 260 28.64 -6.43 11.84
C ALA A 260 30.11 -6.29 12.29
N SER A 261 30.51 -6.99 13.36
CA SER A 261 31.89 -6.96 13.88
C SER A 261 32.80 -8.06 13.30
N SER A 262 32.25 -9.08 12.63
CA SER A 262 33.04 -10.18 12.05
C SER A 262 33.41 -10.01 10.57
N LEU A 263 32.82 -9.03 9.88
CA LEU A 263 33.26 -8.60 8.56
C LEU A 263 34.28 -7.47 8.73
N GLY A 264 35.55 -7.87 8.69
CA GLY A 264 36.71 -7.03 8.99
C GLY A 264 36.70 -5.66 8.33
N ALA A 265 37.18 -4.67 9.09
CA ALA A 265 37.50 -3.32 8.67
C ALA A 265 38.61 -3.31 7.59
N GLY A 266 38.25 -3.70 6.37
CA GLY A 266 39.00 -3.44 5.17
C GLY A 266 38.81 -1.97 4.79
N LYS A 267 39.80 -1.15 5.12
CA LYS A 267 39.88 0.28 4.84
C LYS A 267 39.96 0.52 3.32
N LEU A 268 38.85 0.38 2.61
CA LEU A 268 38.70 0.83 1.24
C LEU A 268 38.55 2.35 1.26
N ARG A 269 39.64 3.05 0.94
CA ARG A 269 39.63 4.47 0.61
C ARG A 269 38.70 4.67 -0.58
N SER A 270 37.46 5.09 -0.33
CA SER A 270 36.59 5.66 -1.35
C SER A 270 37.11 7.05 -1.69
N GLY A 271 38.05 7.11 -2.64
CA GLY A 271 38.18 8.30 -3.47
C GLY A 271 36.93 8.37 -4.35
N ALA A 272 35.99 9.25 -4.03
CA ALA A 272 34.85 9.51 -4.90
C ALA A 272 34.47 10.99 -4.78
N ALA A 273 34.86 11.74 -5.81
CA ALA A 273 34.25 12.99 -6.16
C ALA A 273 32.74 12.77 -6.30
N SER A 274 31.95 13.24 -5.32
CA SER A 274 30.52 13.40 -5.54
C SER A 274 30.36 14.56 -6.52
N ALA A 275 30.05 14.25 -7.78
CA ALA A 275 29.52 15.24 -8.70
C ALA A 275 28.35 15.95 -7.99
N ALA A 276 28.50 17.25 -7.78
CA ALA A 276 27.54 18.07 -7.08
C ALA A 276 26.18 17.93 -7.78
N VAL A 277 25.26 17.19 -7.18
CA VAL A 277 23.86 17.32 -7.54
C VAL A 277 23.49 18.72 -7.12
N ASP A 278 23.31 19.60 -8.09
CA ASP A 278 22.82 20.95 -7.85
C ASP A 278 21.61 20.87 -6.90
N GLU A 279 21.67 21.58 -5.77
CA GLU A 279 20.59 21.61 -4.78
C GLU A 279 19.27 22.03 -5.44
N SER A 280 19.34 22.80 -6.53
CA SER A 280 18.20 23.19 -7.36
C SER A 280 17.51 21.98 -8.02
N GLY A 281 18.28 21.00 -8.50
CA GLY A 281 17.80 19.79 -9.16
C GLY A 281 17.10 18.85 -8.17
N LEU A 282 17.72 18.65 -6.99
CA LEU A 282 17.13 17.86 -5.92
C LEU A 282 15.79 18.47 -5.45
N GLY A 283 15.75 19.80 -5.29
CA GLY A 283 14.53 20.51 -4.89
C GLY A 283 13.42 20.45 -5.94
N ARG A 284 13.74 20.42 -7.24
CA ARG A 284 12.74 20.21 -8.31
C ARG A 284 12.12 18.81 -8.25
N MET A 285 12.93 17.78 -8.12
CA MET A 285 12.44 16.40 -8.01
C MET A 285 11.60 16.19 -6.74
N GLN A 286 11.99 16.79 -5.61
CA GLN A 286 11.20 16.71 -4.38
C GLN A 286 9.81 17.31 -4.55
N ARG A 287 9.73 18.52 -5.15
CA ARG A 287 8.45 19.16 -5.47
C ARG A 287 7.60 18.31 -6.41
N ALA A 288 8.21 17.64 -7.39
CA ALA A 288 7.48 16.73 -8.27
C ALA A 288 6.86 15.55 -7.49
N VAL A 289 7.57 14.95 -6.53
CA VAL A 289 6.99 13.92 -5.67
C VAL A 289 5.85 14.47 -4.80
N GLU A 290 6.00 15.68 -4.25
CA GLU A 290 4.91 16.31 -3.50
C GLU A 290 3.68 16.60 -4.37
N VAL A 291 3.86 16.97 -5.65
CA VAL A 291 2.74 17.08 -6.60
C VAL A 291 2.07 15.73 -6.76
N ILE A 292 2.82 14.65 -6.96
CA ILE A 292 2.25 13.29 -7.04
C ILE A 292 1.42 12.97 -5.80
N LEU A 293 1.95 13.25 -4.60
CA LEU A 293 1.24 13.03 -3.34
C LEU A 293 -0.08 13.83 -3.27
N ARG A 294 -0.06 15.12 -3.61
CA ARG A 294 -1.29 15.95 -3.64
C ARG A 294 -2.33 15.41 -4.61
N GLU A 295 -1.90 15.06 -5.82
CA GLU A 295 -2.80 14.57 -6.87
C GLU A 295 -3.41 13.20 -6.53
N ILE A 296 -2.73 12.33 -5.78
CA ILE A 296 -3.33 11.05 -5.34
C ILE A 296 -4.28 11.19 -4.14
N GLY A 297 -4.44 12.41 -3.59
CA GLY A 297 -5.32 12.71 -2.46
C GLY A 297 -4.62 12.74 -1.11
N GLU A 298 -3.30 12.96 -1.08
CA GLU A 298 -2.49 12.97 0.14
C GLU A 298 -1.94 14.37 0.45
N ASP A 299 -1.82 14.68 1.74
CA ASP A 299 -1.15 15.91 2.19
C ASP A 299 0.33 15.62 2.48
N PRO A 300 1.28 16.14 1.69
CA PRO A 300 2.71 15.93 1.92
C PRO A 300 3.19 16.46 3.29
N SER A 301 2.45 17.39 3.90
CA SER A 301 2.79 18.01 5.18
C SER A 301 2.42 17.12 6.39
N ARG A 302 1.61 16.08 6.17
CA ARG A 302 1.19 15.15 7.23
C ARG A 302 2.41 14.52 7.90
N ARG A 303 2.31 14.34 9.22
CA ARG A 303 3.42 13.93 10.07
C ARG A 303 4.17 12.71 9.54
N GLU A 304 3.44 11.74 9.01
CA GLU A 304 3.99 10.46 8.55
C GLU A 304 4.67 10.53 7.17
N LEU A 305 4.27 11.49 6.32
CA LEU A 305 4.89 11.74 5.02
C LEU A 305 6.05 12.73 5.08
N ARG A 306 6.31 13.33 6.24
CA ARG A 306 7.43 14.28 6.38
C ARG A 306 8.74 13.62 5.97
N GLY A 307 9.37 14.23 4.97
CA GLY A 307 10.62 13.76 4.39
C GLY A 307 10.49 12.54 3.45
N SER A 308 9.30 12.00 3.21
CA SER A 308 9.11 10.87 2.28
C SER A 308 9.51 11.25 0.87
N ALA A 309 9.12 12.44 0.39
CA ALA A 309 9.55 12.96 -0.92
C ALA A 309 11.08 13.04 -1.04
N ARG A 310 11.76 13.60 -0.02
CA ARG A 310 13.23 13.67 0.02
C ARG A 310 13.87 12.30 0.03
N ARG A 311 13.40 11.38 0.89
CA ARG A 311 13.91 10.00 0.97
C ARG A 311 13.75 9.27 -0.36
N TYR A 312 12.57 9.38 -0.97
CA TYR A 312 12.27 8.79 -2.28
C TYR A 312 13.22 9.29 -3.36
N VAL A 313 13.41 10.60 -3.49
CA VAL A 313 14.32 11.17 -4.50
C VAL A 313 15.76 10.74 -4.26
N GLN A 314 16.24 10.77 -3.01
CA GLN A 314 17.60 10.32 -2.68
C GLN A 314 17.81 8.85 -3.03
N ARG A 315 16.81 8.02 -2.75
CA ARG A 315 16.74 6.60 -3.17
C ARG A 315 16.80 6.45 -4.69
N LEU A 316 15.93 7.17 -5.38
CA LEU A 316 15.85 7.12 -6.83
C LEU A 316 17.19 7.48 -7.47
N LEU A 317 17.87 8.53 -6.97
CA LEU A 317 19.19 8.93 -7.46
C LEU A 317 20.30 7.91 -7.14
N ARG A 318 20.26 7.26 -5.97
CA ARG A 318 21.24 6.21 -5.62
C ARG A 318 21.08 4.99 -6.52
N SER A 319 19.86 4.51 -6.69
CA SER A 319 19.54 3.33 -7.51
C SER A 319 19.78 3.54 -9.01
N THR A 320 19.69 4.78 -9.50
CA THR A 320 19.93 5.13 -10.90
C THR A 320 21.33 5.69 -11.19
N SER A 321 22.22 5.68 -10.19
CA SER A 321 23.58 6.23 -10.32
C SER A 321 24.40 5.66 -11.49
N GLY A 322 24.10 4.43 -11.93
CA GLY A 322 24.72 3.81 -13.10
C GLY A 322 24.43 4.53 -14.43
N TYR A 323 23.26 5.14 -14.60
CA TYR A 323 22.89 5.86 -15.83
C TYR A 323 23.75 7.11 -16.04
N ARG A 324 24.08 7.83 -14.97
CA ARG A 324 24.96 9.02 -15.06
C ARG A 324 26.40 8.69 -15.42
N GLN A 325 26.88 7.49 -15.09
CA GLN A 325 28.26 7.10 -15.38
C GLN A 325 28.47 6.78 -16.87
N GLN A 326 27.39 6.43 -17.60
CA GLN A 326 27.43 6.11 -19.03
C GLN A 326 27.32 7.34 -19.95
N LEU A 327 27.02 8.53 -19.40
CA LEU A 327 26.98 9.76 -20.18
C LEU A 327 28.41 10.22 -20.57
N PRO A 328 28.64 10.60 -21.84
CA PRO A 328 29.90 11.18 -22.29
C PRO A 328 30.30 12.38 -21.43
N SER A 329 31.60 12.57 -21.21
CA SER A 329 32.18 13.59 -20.33
C SER A 329 31.72 15.03 -20.58
N ALA A 330 31.21 15.34 -21.79
CA ALA A 330 30.67 16.65 -22.16
C ALA A 330 29.29 16.98 -21.57
N GLN A 331 28.57 16.01 -20.98
CA GLN A 331 27.23 16.19 -20.39
C GLN A 331 27.22 16.05 -18.85
N ARG A 332 28.41 16.08 -18.22
CA ARG A 332 28.57 15.88 -16.76
C ARG A 332 28.56 17.17 -15.94
N THR A 333 28.19 18.30 -16.52
CA THR A 333 28.13 19.61 -15.86
C THR A 333 26.74 19.92 -15.33
#